data_AF-A0AA35T3I0-F1
#
_entry.id   AF-A0AA35T3I0-F1
#
_cell.length_a   1.000
_cell.length_b   1.000
_cell.length_c   1.000
_cell.angle_alpha   90.00
_cell.angle_beta   90.00
_cell.angle_gamma   90.00
#
_symmetry.space_group_name_H-M   'P 1'
#
loop_
_entity.id
_entity.type
_entity.pdbx_description
1 polymer ?
#
loop_
_entity_poly.entity_id
_entity_poly.type
_entity_poly.pdbx_seq_one_letter_code
_entity_poly.pdbx_strand_id
1 'polypeptide(L)'
;MDYWTSTAEEFGFKVATADGCSVGHCRECLCCKSGVEYEQFYRERDRRSHFKWFCHVDDDVYVNIHQLVILLHKYDPLTEKVYLGRWSLARTSKLQMRRNIPNLKSNEFAFGTGALYCISSCLMTELEPYFRGSQRFVSMCKLLQYTDDMTVGATIESILGYNFTDVDLIFSELHAISHIPASKLPSLISISYGKNTLPGGGEIKRHVSIPQPQFTLDEDPTRFLSFHCLLYSSTSWCR
;
A
#
# COMPACT_ATOMS: atom_id res chain seq x y z
N MET A 1 8.40 -3.39 23.45
CA MET A 1 7.68 -3.80 22.23
C MET A 1 6.27 -3.26 22.37
N ASP A 2 5.76 -2.54 21.36
CA ASP A 2 4.41 -1.98 21.47
C ASP A 2 3.34 -3.08 21.42
N TYR A 3 2.12 -2.73 21.81
CA TYR A 3 0.98 -3.64 21.88
C TYR A 3 0.72 -4.35 20.53
N TRP A 4 0.85 -3.62 19.43
CA TRP A 4 0.59 -4.14 18.08
C TRP A 4 1.61 -5.16 17.62
N THR A 5 2.90 -4.89 17.85
CA THR A 5 3.98 -5.83 17.53
C THR A 5 3.81 -7.12 18.31
N SER A 6 3.54 -7.01 19.61
CA SER A 6 3.34 -8.18 20.50
C SER A 6 2.13 -9.00 20.04
N THR A 7 1.02 -8.33 19.70
CA THR A 7 -0.19 -8.98 19.19
C THR A 7 0.09 -9.72 17.87
N ALA A 8 0.78 -9.09 16.92
CA ALA A 8 1.10 -9.72 15.64
C ALA A 8 1.97 -10.97 15.83
N GLU A 9 2.96 -10.93 16.73
CA GLU A 9 3.77 -12.10 17.07
C GLU A 9 2.95 -13.22 17.72
N GLU A 10 1.98 -12.90 18.59
CA GLU A 10 1.05 -13.87 19.19
C GLU A 10 0.20 -14.59 18.13
N PHE A 11 -0.17 -13.89 17.05
CA PHE A 11 -0.83 -14.50 15.88
C PHE A 11 0.13 -15.24 14.94
N GLY A 12 1.42 -15.36 15.29
CA GLY A 12 2.43 -16.10 14.54
C GLY A 12 3.02 -15.32 13.36
N PHE A 13 2.76 -14.02 13.25
CA PHE A 13 3.42 -13.18 12.26
C PHE A 13 4.87 -12.93 12.67
N LYS A 14 5.77 -12.96 11.70
CA LYS A 14 7.13 -12.45 11.90
C LYS A 14 7.08 -10.94 11.82
N VAL A 15 7.51 -10.27 12.88
CA VAL A 15 7.57 -8.81 12.89
C VAL A 15 9.02 -8.35 12.77
N ALA A 16 9.22 -7.33 11.96
CA ALA A 16 10.48 -6.61 11.86
C ALA A 16 10.19 -5.12 12.05
N THR A 17 10.90 -4.49 12.98
CA THR A 17 10.70 -3.08 13.33
C THR A 17 11.69 -2.19 12.58
N ALA A 18 11.28 -0.93 12.34
CA ALA A 18 12.11 0.10 11.73
C ALA A 18 12.72 1.04 12.78
N ASP A 19 13.23 0.49 13.89
CA ASP A 19 13.67 1.26 15.08
C ASP A 19 14.78 2.28 14.80
N GLY A 20 15.54 2.09 13.71
CA GLY A 20 16.58 3.03 13.26
C GLY A 20 16.05 4.22 12.45
N CYS A 21 14.74 4.30 12.21
CA CYS A 21 14.10 5.37 11.45
C CYS A 21 13.40 6.38 12.36
N SER A 22 13.37 7.65 11.94
CA SER A 22 12.66 8.69 12.68
C SER A 22 11.16 8.42 12.78
N VAL A 23 10.59 8.77 13.94
CA VAL A 23 9.14 8.77 14.16
C VAL A 23 8.51 9.92 13.36
N GLY A 24 7.39 9.66 12.69
CA GLY A 24 6.62 10.66 11.95
C GLY A 24 6.32 10.27 10.50
N HIS A 25 5.65 11.21 9.82
CA HIS A 25 5.14 11.10 8.45
C HIS A 25 5.84 12.09 7.51
N CYS A 26 7.17 12.22 7.66
CA CYS A 26 8.01 13.05 6.80
C CYS A 26 8.58 12.22 5.64
N ARG A 27 8.95 12.85 4.51
CA ARG A 27 9.51 12.14 3.34
C ARG A 27 10.68 11.24 3.71
N GLU A 28 11.66 11.78 4.45
CA GLU A 28 12.85 11.03 4.86
C GLU A 28 12.50 9.91 5.85
N CYS A 29 11.49 10.12 6.69
CA CYS A 29 10.98 9.16 7.67
C CYS A 29 10.36 7.95 6.97
N LEU A 30 9.43 8.20 6.03
CA LEU A 30 8.73 7.17 5.27
C LEU A 30 9.68 6.40 4.35
N CYS A 31 10.57 7.10 3.65
CA CYS A 31 11.60 6.44 2.83
C CYS A 31 12.53 5.54 3.66
N CYS A 32 12.84 5.90 4.91
CA CYS A 32 13.61 5.02 5.79
C CYS A 32 12.82 3.74 6.13
N LYS A 33 11.55 3.87 6.53
CA LYS A 33 10.67 2.76 6.88
C LYS A 33 10.41 1.83 5.69
N SER A 34 10.03 2.38 4.55
CA SER A 34 9.87 1.65 3.29
C SER A 34 11.16 0.92 2.88
N GLY A 35 12.33 1.55 3.06
CA GLY A 35 13.61 0.88 2.87
C GLY A 35 13.82 -0.37 3.75
N VAL A 36 13.30 -0.36 4.98
CA VAL A 36 13.30 -1.55 5.86
C VAL A 36 12.36 -2.62 5.30
N GLU A 37 11.15 -2.27 4.88
CA GLU A 37 10.18 -3.22 4.31
C GLU A 37 10.76 -3.99 3.12
N TYR A 38 11.37 -3.29 2.16
CA TYR A 38 12.01 -3.92 1.01
C TYR A 38 13.16 -4.84 1.41
N GLU A 39 14.02 -4.38 2.33
CA GLU A 39 15.12 -5.21 2.84
C GLU A 39 14.60 -6.48 3.51
N GLN A 40 13.48 -6.42 4.24
CA GLN A 40 12.89 -7.61 4.84
C GLN A 40 12.36 -8.59 3.79
N PHE A 41 11.72 -8.10 2.73
CA PHE A 41 11.32 -8.97 1.61
C PHE A 41 12.52 -9.71 1.02
N TYR A 42 13.62 -9.01 0.72
CA TYR A 42 14.81 -9.64 0.16
C TYR A 42 15.43 -10.66 1.10
N ARG A 43 15.54 -10.35 2.39
CA ARG A 43 16.06 -11.28 3.41
C ARG A 43 15.22 -12.55 3.53
N GLU A 44 13.90 -12.39 3.56
CA GLU A 44 13.00 -13.54 3.69
C GLU A 44 12.96 -14.38 2.41
N ARG A 45 13.05 -13.74 1.24
CA ARG A 45 13.20 -14.44 -0.05
C ARG A 45 14.51 -15.22 -0.14
N ASP A 46 15.63 -14.67 0.33
CA ASP A 46 16.92 -15.37 0.38
C ASP A 46 16.87 -16.59 1.33
N ARG A 47 16.17 -16.47 2.46
CA ARG A 47 16.00 -17.57 3.42
C ARG A 47 15.01 -18.63 2.95
N ARG A 48 13.98 -18.21 2.21
CA ARG A 48 12.84 -19.04 1.81
C ARG A 48 12.41 -18.66 0.40
N SER A 49 12.57 -19.58 -0.54
CA SER A 49 12.27 -19.36 -1.97
C SER A 49 10.77 -19.25 -2.32
N HIS A 50 9.84 -19.16 -1.34
CA HIS A 50 8.40 -19.19 -1.61
C HIS A 50 7.69 -17.83 -1.56
N PHE A 51 8.37 -16.73 -1.24
CA PHE A 51 7.74 -15.41 -1.26
C PHE A 51 7.56 -14.91 -2.70
N LYS A 52 6.32 -14.97 -3.16
CA LYS A 52 5.90 -14.68 -4.54
C LYS A 52 5.51 -13.21 -4.76
N TRP A 53 5.06 -12.53 -3.71
CA TRP A 53 4.55 -11.16 -3.79
C TRP A 53 5.08 -10.36 -2.61
N PHE A 54 5.48 -9.12 -2.86
CA PHE A 54 5.59 -8.07 -1.86
C PHE A 54 4.30 -7.24 -1.92
N CYS A 55 3.67 -6.97 -0.78
CA CYS A 55 2.55 -6.02 -0.71
C CYS A 55 2.78 -5.08 0.47
N HIS A 56 2.67 -3.78 0.21
CA HIS A 56 2.72 -2.72 1.22
C HIS A 56 1.29 -2.32 1.59
N VAL A 57 1.06 -2.00 2.86
CA VAL A 57 -0.25 -1.60 3.40
C VAL A 57 -0.04 -0.57 4.52
N ASP A 58 -0.78 0.54 4.47
CA ASP A 58 -0.81 1.53 5.56
C ASP A 58 -1.65 1.05 6.76
N ASP A 59 -1.42 1.62 7.95
CA ASP A 59 -2.08 1.23 9.19
C ASP A 59 -3.55 1.71 9.32
N ASP A 60 -3.99 2.54 8.38
CA ASP A 60 -5.37 3.03 8.23
C ASP A 60 -6.13 2.36 7.08
N VAL A 61 -5.73 1.14 6.71
CA VAL A 61 -6.30 0.35 5.62
C VAL A 61 -6.81 -1.00 6.11
N TYR A 62 -8.06 -1.33 5.73
CA TYR A 62 -8.60 -2.68 5.87
C TYR A 62 -8.42 -3.44 4.55
N VAL A 63 -7.82 -4.62 4.60
CA VAL A 63 -7.60 -5.47 3.42
C VAL A 63 -8.49 -6.70 3.44
N ASN A 64 -9.30 -6.87 2.40
CA ASN A 64 -9.98 -8.11 2.10
C ASN A 64 -8.99 -9.10 1.43
N ILE A 65 -8.29 -9.86 2.27
CA ILE A 65 -7.24 -10.79 1.84
C ILE A 65 -7.76 -11.80 0.81
N HIS A 66 -9.02 -12.26 0.92
CA HIS A 66 -9.59 -13.19 -0.06
C HIS A 66 -9.64 -12.59 -1.48
N GLN A 67 -10.12 -11.36 -1.62
CA GLN A 67 -10.15 -10.68 -2.91
C GLN A 67 -8.75 -10.31 -3.42
N LEU A 68 -7.85 -9.92 -2.52
CA LEU A 68 -6.44 -9.68 -2.88
C LEU A 68 -5.82 -10.95 -3.48
N VAL A 69 -5.99 -12.09 -2.83
CA VAL A 69 -5.48 -13.38 -3.31
C VAL A 69 -6.06 -13.75 -4.68
N ILE A 70 -7.36 -13.52 -4.92
CA ILE A 70 -7.98 -13.74 -6.24
C ILE A 70 -7.32 -12.86 -7.31
N LEU A 71 -7.06 -11.59 -7.01
CA LEU A 71 -6.35 -10.70 -7.94
C LEU A 71 -4.94 -11.22 -8.24
N LEU A 72 -4.16 -11.56 -7.22
CA LEU A 72 -2.76 -11.98 -7.38
C LEU A 72 -2.63 -13.30 -8.15
N HIS A 73 -3.63 -14.19 -8.11
CA HIS A 73 -3.64 -15.44 -8.88
C HIS A 73 -3.83 -15.25 -10.39
N LYS A 74 -4.15 -14.03 -10.86
CA LYS A 74 -4.28 -13.73 -12.29
C LYS A 74 -2.93 -13.64 -13.02
N TYR A 75 -1.82 -13.63 -12.27
CA TYR A 75 -0.48 -13.45 -12.79
C TYR A 75 0.44 -14.58 -12.31
N ASP A 76 1.48 -14.88 -13.07
CA ASP A 76 2.63 -15.67 -12.64
C ASP A 76 3.70 -14.76 -12.00
N PRO A 77 3.80 -14.72 -10.66
CA PRO A 77 4.72 -13.82 -9.97
C PRO A 77 6.20 -14.11 -10.18
N LEU A 78 6.55 -15.29 -10.72
CA LEU A 78 7.94 -15.68 -10.93
C LEU A 78 8.45 -15.30 -12.32
N THR A 79 7.56 -15.04 -13.27
CA THR A 79 7.93 -14.72 -14.66
C THR A 79 7.38 -13.37 -15.13
N GLU A 80 6.25 -12.92 -14.62
CA GLU A 80 5.62 -11.65 -14.97
C GLU A 80 6.07 -10.51 -14.06
N LYS A 81 6.37 -9.36 -14.66
CA LYS A 81 6.87 -8.16 -13.96
C LYS A 81 5.72 -7.23 -13.64
N VAL A 82 5.01 -7.56 -12.57
CA VAL A 82 3.72 -6.95 -12.23
C VAL A 82 3.87 -5.98 -11.05
N TYR A 83 3.32 -4.78 -11.22
CA TYR A 83 3.12 -3.76 -10.19
C TYR A 83 1.64 -3.35 -10.18
N LEU A 84 0.93 -3.65 -9.09
CA LEU A 84 -0.50 -3.47 -8.92
C LEU A 84 -0.79 -2.46 -7.82
N GLY A 85 -1.81 -1.62 -8.01
CA GLY A 85 -2.32 -0.75 -6.97
C GLY A 85 -3.44 0.13 -7.51
N ARG A 86 -3.77 1.20 -6.80
CA ARG A 86 -4.67 2.25 -7.29
C ARG A 86 -3.89 3.50 -7.63
N TRP A 87 -4.06 4.02 -8.85
CA TRP A 87 -3.42 5.29 -9.21
C TRP A 87 -3.85 6.44 -8.29
N SER A 88 -2.98 7.43 -8.13
CA SER A 88 -3.36 8.72 -7.54
C SER A 88 -4.42 9.44 -8.38
N LEU A 89 -5.09 10.45 -7.79
CA LEU A 89 -6.15 11.21 -8.48
C LEU A 89 -5.70 11.82 -9.82
N ALA A 90 -4.41 12.19 -9.93
CA ALA A 90 -3.83 12.73 -11.16
C ALA A 90 -3.56 11.66 -12.23
N ARG A 91 -3.71 10.37 -11.88
CA ARG A 91 -3.40 9.16 -12.66
C ARG A 91 -1.91 8.96 -12.95
N THR A 92 -1.26 9.99 -13.48
CA THR A 92 0.19 10.02 -13.74
C THR A 92 0.83 11.27 -13.16
N SER A 93 2.13 11.21 -12.92
CA SER A 93 2.98 12.30 -12.44
C SER A 93 4.11 12.54 -13.43
N LYS A 94 4.47 13.81 -13.60
CA LYS A 94 5.63 14.21 -14.41
C LYS A 94 6.87 14.33 -13.53
N LEU A 95 8.00 13.85 -14.04
CA LEU A 95 9.29 14.09 -13.40
C LEU A 95 9.58 15.58 -13.37
N GLN A 96 9.62 16.14 -12.16
CA GLN A 96 9.80 17.60 -11.97
C GLN A 96 11.22 18.04 -12.26
N MET A 97 12.18 17.12 -12.24
CA MET A 97 13.60 17.43 -12.41
C MET A 97 14.26 16.50 -13.41
N ARG A 98 14.72 17.08 -14.53
CA ARG A 98 15.66 16.45 -15.46
C ARG A 98 17.09 16.52 -14.93
N ARG A 99 17.35 16.04 -13.71
CA ARG A 99 18.72 15.65 -13.37
C ARG A 99 19.11 14.48 -14.27
N ASN A 100 20.40 14.21 -14.43
CA ASN A 100 20.89 13.00 -15.09
C ASN A 100 20.48 11.76 -14.25
N ILE A 101 19.20 11.39 -14.29
CA ILE A 101 18.68 10.14 -13.74
C ILE A 101 19.21 9.05 -14.67
N PRO A 102 20.08 8.14 -14.17
CA PRO A 102 20.62 7.09 -15.01
C PRO A 102 19.50 6.23 -15.58
N ASN A 103 19.62 5.88 -16.87
CA ASN A 103 18.71 4.95 -17.57
C ASN A 103 17.24 5.40 -17.60
N LEU A 104 16.99 6.71 -17.65
CA LEU A 104 15.63 7.23 -17.77
C LEU A 104 14.98 6.84 -19.12
N LYS A 105 13.84 6.15 -19.04
CA LYS A 105 13.03 5.67 -20.19
C LYS A 105 11.78 6.51 -20.45
N SER A 106 11.18 7.10 -19.42
CA SER A 106 9.99 7.94 -19.51
C SER A 106 10.08 9.15 -18.58
N ASN A 107 9.45 10.27 -18.95
CA ASN A 107 9.31 11.46 -18.10
C ASN A 107 8.00 11.48 -17.30
N GLU A 108 7.14 10.50 -17.52
CA GLU A 108 5.87 10.32 -16.82
C GLU A 108 5.86 8.94 -16.16
N PHE A 109 5.24 8.87 -14.98
CA PHE A 109 5.03 7.62 -14.27
C PHE A 109 3.71 7.64 -13.53
N ALA A 110 3.13 6.46 -13.39
CA ALA A 110 2.09 6.21 -12.42
C ALA A 110 2.65 5.54 -11.15
N PHE A 111 1.92 5.65 -10.05
CA PHE A 111 2.27 5.03 -8.78
C PHE A 111 1.01 4.65 -8.02
N GLY A 112 1.11 3.59 -7.21
CA GLY A 112 0.06 3.21 -6.27
C GLY A 112 0.07 4.17 -5.10
N THR A 113 -1.05 4.81 -4.79
CA THR A 113 -1.14 5.62 -3.56
C THR A 113 -0.88 4.73 -2.34
N GLY A 114 -0.04 5.21 -1.40
CA GLY A 114 0.49 4.48 -0.23
C GLY A 114 -0.39 3.41 0.42
N ALA A 115 -1.72 3.58 0.47
CA ALA A 115 -2.64 2.63 1.09
C ALA A 115 -2.41 1.12 0.80
N LEU A 116 -2.30 0.71 -0.46
CA LEU A 116 -2.03 -0.70 -0.83
C LEU A 116 -1.46 -0.81 -2.25
N TYR A 117 -0.32 -1.47 -2.37
CA TYR A 117 0.20 -1.92 -3.65
C TYR A 117 0.95 -3.24 -3.52
N CYS A 118 1.03 -3.99 -4.62
CA CYS A 118 1.73 -5.27 -4.67
C CYS A 118 2.70 -5.34 -5.85
N ILE A 119 3.85 -5.97 -5.63
CA ILE A 119 4.93 -6.16 -6.60
C ILE A 119 5.27 -7.65 -6.67
N SER A 120 5.26 -8.20 -7.87
CA SER A 120 5.68 -9.60 -8.14
C SER A 120 7.14 -9.84 -7.76
N SER A 121 7.47 -11.07 -7.34
CA SER A 121 8.86 -11.46 -7.02
C SER A 121 9.81 -11.30 -8.21
N CYS A 122 9.31 -11.53 -9.44
CA CYS A 122 10.05 -11.25 -10.67
C CYS A 122 10.44 -9.77 -10.78
N LEU A 123 9.50 -8.84 -10.60
CA LEU A 123 9.80 -7.40 -10.63
C LEU A 123 10.65 -6.95 -9.43
N MET A 124 10.45 -7.54 -8.25
CA MET A 124 11.33 -7.29 -7.10
C MET A 124 12.79 -7.66 -7.40
N THR A 125 13.05 -8.66 -8.23
CA THR A 125 14.42 -9.02 -8.65
C THR A 125 15.05 -7.91 -9.48
N GLU A 126 14.29 -7.30 -10.40
CA GLU A 126 14.75 -6.15 -11.21
C GLU A 126 15.00 -4.89 -10.35
N LEU A 127 14.31 -4.78 -9.22
CA LEU A 127 14.42 -3.66 -8.28
C LEU A 127 15.59 -3.78 -7.31
N GLU A 128 16.28 -4.93 -7.24
CA GLU A 128 17.40 -5.15 -6.31
C GLU A 128 18.49 -4.06 -6.35
N PRO A 129 18.95 -3.59 -7.52
CA PRO A 129 19.98 -2.53 -7.59
C PRO A 129 19.54 -1.23 -6.93
N TYR A 130 18.23 -0.99 -6.83
CA TYR A 130 17.64 0.26 -6.36
C TYR A 130 17.16 0.15 -4.91
N PHE A 131 16.58 -0.98 -4.51
CA PHE A 131 15.83 -1.10 -3.25
C PHE A 131 16.50 -2.01 -2.21
N ARG A 132 17.34 -2.98 -2.62
CA ARG A 132 17.95 -3.94 -1.69
C ARG A 132 19.02 -3.27 -0.84
N GLY A 133 19.01 -3.50 0.47
CA GLY A 133 19.76 -2.73 1.45
C GLY A 133 19.06 -1.40 1.69
N SER A 134 18.45 -1.23 2.87
CA SER A 134 17.53 -0.12 3.20
C SER A 134 18.00 1.28 2.76
N GLN A 135 19.30 1.56 2.82
CA GLN A 135 19.89 2.84 2.38
C GLN A 135 19.82 3.10 0.87
N ARG A 136 19.72 2.06 0.03
CA ARG A 136 19.55 2.23 -1.42
C ARG A 136 18.20 2.86 -1.74
N PHE A 137 17.12 2.37 -1.13
CA PHE A 137 15.79 2.97 -1.28
C PHE A 137 15.77 4.44 -0.82
N VAL A 138 16.36 4.72 0.35
CA VAL A 138 16.53 6.10 0.85
C VAL A 138 17.30 6.98 -0.15
N SER A 139 18.33 6.43 -0.80
CA SER A 139 19.11 7.16 -1.80
C SER A 139 18.30 7.45 -3.07
N MET A 140 17.41 6.53 -3.47
CA MET A 140 16.47 6.75 -4.57
C MET A 140 15.47 7.86 -4.26
N CYS A 141 14.88 7.87 -3.05
CA CYS A 141 14.02 8.96 -2.62
C CYS A 141 14.74 10.32 -2.68
N LYS A 142 16.01 10.39 -2.23
CA LYS A 142 16.82 11.61 -2.29
C LYS A 142 17.13 12.04 -3.73
N LEU A 143 17.45 11.09 -4.61
CA LEU A 143 17.76 11.34 -6.01
C LEU A 143 16.54 11.95 -6.74
N LEU A 144 15.38 11.32 -6.55
CA LEU A 144 14.13 11.69 -7.22
C LEU A 144 13.39 12.84 -6.51
N GLN A 145 13.71 13.08 -5.24
CA GLN A 145 13.06 14.06 -4.36
C GLN A 145 11.58 13.79 -4.10
N TYR A 146 11.16 12.53 -4.20
CA TYR A 146 9.77 12.11 -4.00
C TYR A 146 9.55 11.41 -2.66
N THR A 147 8.27 11.28 -2.28
CA THR A 147 7.83 10.34 -1.25
C THR A 147 8.18 8.91 -1.66
N ASP A 148 8.08 7.99 -0.72
CA ASP A 148 8.38 6.58 -0.92
C ASP A 148 7.51 5.93 -1.99
N ASP A 149 6.18 6.10 -1.95
CA ASP A 149 5.25 5.56 -2.95
C ASP A 149 5.51 6.07 -4.38
N MET A 150 5.75 7.38 -4.53
CA MET A 150 6.15 8.01 -5.79
C MET A 150 7.54 7.54 -6.26
N THR A 151 8.47 7.30 -5.33
CA THR A 151 9.81 6.74 -5.64
C THR A 151 9.69 5.34 -6.23
N VAL A 152 8.76 4.52 -5.72
CA VAL A 152 8.46 3.19 -6.27
C VAL A 152 7.96 3.30 -7.71
N GLY A 153 6.94 4.11 -7.96
CA GLY A 153 6.37 4.27 -9.30
C GLY A 153 7.36 4.85 -10.30
N ALA A 154 8.11 5.88 -9.93
CA ALA A 154 9.14 6.45 -10.79
C ALA A 154 10.26 5.46 -11.11
N THR A 155 10.68 4.63 -10.14
CA THR A 155 11.69 3.60 -10.39
C THR A 155 11.17 2.52 -11.34
N ILE A 156 9.94 2.05 -11.14
CA ILE A 156 9.36 0.98 -11.96
C ILE A 156 9.01 1.47 -13.38
N GLU A 157 8.28 2.57 -13.51
CA GLU A 157 7.82 3.04 -14.82
C GLU A 157 8.87 3.88 -15.54
N SER A 158 9.47 4.88 -14.87
CA SER A 158 10.37 5.82 -15.54
C SER A 158 11.79 5.29 -15.72
N ILE A 159 12.30 4.45 -14.82
CA ILE A 159 13.67 3.90 -14.90
C ILE A 159 13.67 2.49 -15.49
N LEU A 160 12.86 1.58 -14.94
CA LEU A 160 12.80 0.19 -15.44
C LEU A 160 11.91 0.02 -16.67
N GLY A 161 10.92 0.89 -16.89
CA GLY A 161 10.05 0.85 -18.08
C GLY A 161 8.96 -0.22 -18.02
N TYR A 162 8.56 -0.67 -16.83
CA TYR A 162 7.44 -1.58 -16.64
C TYR A 162 6.19 -0.81 -16.26
N ASN A 163 5.02 -1.19 -16.80
CA ASN A 163 3.78 -0.46 -16.59
C ASN A 163 3.13 -0.81 -15.24
N PHE A 164 2.56 0.19 -14.59
CA PHE A 164 1.63 0.03 -13.49
C PHE A 164 0.30 -0.52 -13.98
N THR A 165 -0.29 -1.41 -13.20
CA THR A 165 -1.63 -1.94 -13.41
C THR A 165 -2.60 -1.37 -12.38
N ASP A 166 -3.52 -0.52 -12.85
CA ASP A 166 -4.58 0.06 -12.01
C ASP A 166 -5.64 -0.98 -11.63
N VAL A 167 -5.99 -0.98 -10.35
CA VAL A 167 -6.95 -1.90 -9.74
C VAL A 167 -8.05 -1.09 -9.08
N ASP A 168 -9.20 -1.01 -9.72
CA ASP A 168 -10.37 -0.21 -9.30
C ASP A 168 -11.12 -0.78 -8.08
N LEU A 169 -10.58 -1.84 -7.47
CA LEU A 169 -11.06 -2.46 -6.23
C LEU A 169 -10.22 -2.07 -5.01
N ILE A 170 -9.13 -1.33 -5.20
CA ILE A 170 -8.26 -0.81 -4.14
C ILE A 170 -8.63 0.65 -3.90
N PHE A 171 -8.93 1.01 -2.65
CA PHE A 171 -9.30 2.35 -2.25
C PHE A 171 -8.45 2.84 -1.06
N SER A 172 -8.00 4.09 -1.16
CA SER A 172 -7.34 4.86 -0.09
C SER A 172 -8.24 5.99 0.41
N GLU A 173 -7.85 6.67 1.49
CA GLU A 173 -8.53 7.84 2.06
C GLU A 173 -8.58 9.05 1.11
N LEU A 174 -7.76 9.02 0.06
CA LEU A 174 -7.75 10.02 -1.01
C LEU A 174 -8.92 9.83 -1.99
N HIS A 175 -9.53 8.64 -2.03
CA HIS A 175 -10.62 8.31 -2.94
C HIS A 175 -12.00 8.60 -2.32
N ALA A 176 -12.97 8.96 -3.16
CA ALA A 176 -14.36 9.17 -2.73
C ALA A 176 -15.07 7.83 -2.46
N ILE A 177 -14.79 7.23 -1.31
CA ILE A 177 -15.28 5.90 -0.91
C ILE A 177 -16.75 5.88 -0.45
N SER A 178 -17.35 7.04 -0.16
CA SER A 178 -18.71 7.13 0.37
C SER A 178 -19.82 6.71 -0.60
N HIS A 179 -19.52 6.64 -1.91
CA HIS A 179 -20.50 6.36 -2.97
C HIS A 179 -20.32 4.98 -3.63
N ILE A 180 -19.54 4.08 -3.03
CA ILE A 180 -19.40 2.72 -3.57
C ILE A 180 -20.75 2.00 -3.44
N PRO A 181 -21.32 1.45 -4.53
CA PRO A 181 -22.57 0.70 -4.46
C PRO A 181 -22.46 -0.48 -3.51
N ALA A 182 -23.51 -0.72 -2.70
CA ALA A 182 -23.57 -1.81 -1.75
C ALA A 182 -23.20 -3.18 -2.34
N SER A 183 -23.63 -3.44 -3.58
CA SER A 183 -23.35 -4.68 -4.31
C SER A 183 -21.86 -4.89 -4.64
N LYS A 184 -21.06 -3.83 -4.67
CA LYS A 184 -19.61 -3.91 -4.92
C LYS A 184 -18.79 -4.08 -3.64
N LEU A 185 -19.35 -3.83 -2.47
CA LEU A 185 -18.61 -3.89 -1.19
C LEU A 185 -17.89 -5.23 -0.97
N PRO A 186 -18.50 -6.41 -1.21
CA PRO A 186 -17.82 -7.69 -1.01
C PRO A 186 -16.64 -7.94 -1.97
N SER A 187 -16.60 -7.24 -3.10
CA SER A 187 -15.52 -7.34 -4.09
C SER A 187 -14.36 -6.38 -3.85
N LEU A 188 -14.51 -5.41 -2.94
CA LEU A 188 -13.41 -4.49 -2.64
C LEU A 188 -12.24 -5.25 -2.03
N ILE A 189 -11.04 -4.89 -2.49
CA ILE A 189 -9.77 -5.41 -1.99
C ILE A 189 -9.33 -4.62 -0.77
N SER A 190 -9.51 -3.29 -0.81
CA SER A 190 -9.22 -2.45 0.35
C SER A 190 -10.27 -1.35 0.53
N ILE A 191 -10.42 -0.94 1.78
CA ILE A 191 -11.02 0.33 2.17
C ILE A 191 -10.06 1.03 3.12
N SER A 192 -10.13 2.36 3.17
CA SER A 192 -9.32 3.17 4.08
C SER A 192 -10.23 4.15 4.81
N TYR A 193 -9.70 4.79 5.85
CA TYR A 193 -10.38 5.81 6.62
C TYR A 193 -9.55 7.08 6.71
N GLY A 194 -10.16 8.22 6.42
CA GLY A 194 -9.51 9.52 6.57
C GLY A 194 -10.36 10.55 7.30
N LYS A 195 -9.68 11.52 7.90
CA LYS A 195 -10.31 12.74 8.44
C LYS A 195 -9.72 13.95 7.74
N ASN A 196 -10.58 14.73 7.06
CA ASN A 196 -10.17 16.02 6.53
C ASN A 196 -10.81 17.13 7.34
N THR A 197 -9.99 18.01 7.91
CA THR A 197 -10.47 19.25 8.52
C THR A 197 -10.77 20.26 7.42
N LEU A 198 -12.02 20.71 7.34
CA LEU A 198 -12.46 21.77 6.47
C LEU A 198 -11.88 23.12 6.93
N PRO A 199 -11.65 24.07 5.99
CA PRO A 199 -11.47 25.47 6.35
C PRO A 199 -12.70 25.95 7.15
N GLY A 200 -12.51 26.25 8.44
CA GLY A 200 -13.61 26.60 9.36
C GLY A 200 -13.86 25.59 10.50
N GLY A 201 -13.08 24.50 10.59
CA GLY A 201 -13.03 23.64 11.78
C GLY A 201 -14.02 22.46 11.81
N GLY A 202 -14.75 22.20 10.72
CA GLY A 202 -15.55 20.98 10.57
C GLY A 202 -14.71 19.79 10.09
N GLU A 203 -15.00 18.57 10.53
CA GLU A 203 -14.35 17.35 10.01
C GLU A 203 -15.24 16.65 8.99
N ILE A 204 -14.71 16.36 7.79
CA ILE A 204 -15.30 15.39 6.88
C ILE A 204 -14.60 14.05 7.12
N LYS A 205 -15.35 13.11 7.70
CA LYS A 205 -14.94 11.71 7.78
C LYS A 205 -15.12 11.07 6.40
N ARG A 206 -14.04 10.51 5.84
CA ARG A 206 -14.07 9.68 4.64
C ARG A 206 -14.03 8.23 5.07
N HIS A 207 -15.22 7.62 5.12
CA HIS A 207 -15.38 6.18 5.31
C HIS A 207 -16.33 5.65 4.24
N VAL A 208 -16.28 4.35 4.01
CA VAL A 208 -17.22 3.66 3.12
C VAL A 208 -18.63 3.67 3.74
N SER A 209 -19.66 3.71 2.90
CA SER A 209 -21.05 3.60 3.35
C SER A 209 -21.45 2.12 3.44
N ILE A 210 -21.57 1.59 4.66
CA ILE A 210 -22.02 0.21 4.89
C ILE A 210 -23.55 0.19 5.05
N PRO A 211 -24.28 -0.61 4.26
CA PRO A 211 -25.73 -0.79 4.45
C PRO A 211 -26.01 -1.51 5.76
N GLN A 212 -26.93 -0.97 6.56
CA GLN A 212 -27.36 -1.57 7.84
C GLN A 212 -26.17 -2.00 8.73
N PRO A 213 -25.27 -1.06 9.09
CA PRO A 213 -24.10 -1.41 9.87
C PRO A 213 -24.51 -1.87 11.27
N GLN A 214 -23.85 -2.91 11.77
CA GLN A 214 -24.07 -3.41 13.14
C GLN A 214 -23.61 -2.41 14.20
N PHE A 215 -22.59 -1.61 13.87
CA PHE A 215 -22.00 -0.62 14.76
C PHE A 215 -22.43 0.81 14.38
N THR A 216 -22.63 1.64 15.39
CA THR A 216 -22.80 3.09 15.21
C THR A 216 -21.49 3.74 14.76
N LEU A 217 -21.54 5.02 14.32
CA LEU A 217 -20.32 5.76 13.97
C LEU A 217 -19.42 6.08 15.17
N ASP A 218 -19.95 6.01 16.39
CA ASP A 218 -19.19 6.23 17.61
C ASP A 218 -18.43 4.96 18.01
N GLU A 219 -19.02 3.78 17.77
CA GLU A 219 -18.39 2.48 18.00
C GLU A 219 -17.39 2.10 16.90
N ASP A 220 -17.69 2.44 15.64
CA ASP A 220 -16.89 2.08 14.47
C ASP A 220 -16.71 3.28 13.53
N PRO A 221 -15.89 4.28 13.90
CA PRO A 221 -15.70 5.50 13.13
C PRO A 221 -15.02 5.25 11.78
N THR A 222 -14.24 4.17 11.64
CA THR A 222 -13.52 3.81 10.41
C THR A 222 -14.36 2.98 9.44
N ARG A 223 -15.44 2.37 9.94
CA ARG A 223 -16.26 1.36 9.25
C ARG A 223 -15.56 0.02 9.01
N PHE A 224 -14.42 -0.22 9.67
CA PHE A 224 -13.67 -1.47 9.50
C PHE A 224 -14.36 -2.65 10.17
N LEU A 225 -14.94 -2.46 11.36
CA LEU A 225 -15.69 -3.52 12.04
C LEU A 225 -16.95 -3.86 11.27
N SER A 226 -17.69 -2.83 10.82
CA SER A 226 -18.89 -2.97 10.00
C SER A 226 -18.59 -3.67 8.67
N PHE A 227 -17.48 -3.31 8.01
CA PHE A 227 -17.05 -3.96 6.77
C PHE A 227 -16.59 -5.41 7.01
N HIS A 228 -15.87 -5.67 8.10
CA HIS A 228 -15.51 -7.03 8.49
C HIS A 228 -16.75 -7.91 8.68
N CYS A 229 -17.78 -7.42 9.37
CA CYS A 229 -19.02 -8.15 9.57
C CYS A 229 -19.86 -8.33 8.30
N LEU A 230 -19.74 -7.41 7.34
CA LEU A 230 -20.32 -7.59 6.00
C LEU A 230 -19.63 -8.76 5.26
N LEU A 231 -18.32 -8.93 5.40
CA LEU A 231 -17.56 -9.99 4.75
C LEU A 231 -17.64 -11.34 5.50
N TYR A 232 -17.66 -11.30 6.83
CA TYR A 232 -17.53 -12.44 7.72
C TYR A 232 -18.60 -12.40 8.81
N SER A 233 -19.87 -12.50 8.40
CA SER A 233 -21.02 -12.40 9.31
C SER A 233 -21.06 -13.47 10.42
N SER A 234 -20.33 -14.59 10.25
CA SER A 234 -20.21 -15.64 11.26
C SER A 234 -19.24 -15.30 12.40
N THR A 235 -18.47 -14.22 12.30
CA THR A 235 -17.54 -13.79 13.35
C THR A 235 -18.31 -13.48 14.63
N SER A 236 -17.85 -13.99 15.77
CA SER A 236 -18.65 -14.06 17.01
C SER A 236 -19.11 -12.70 17.56
N TRP A 237 -18.37 -11.62 17.28
CA TRP A 237 -18.66 -10.26 17.70
C TRP A 237 -19.46 -9.44 16.67
N CYS A 238 -19.82 -10.02 15.51
CA CYS A 238 -20.65 -9.39 14.49
C CYS A 238 -22.16 -9.52 14.78
N ARG A 239 -22.56 -9.20 16.01
CA ARG A 239 -23.94 -9.38 16.50
C ARG A 239 -24.55 -8.06 16.96
#